data_AF-A0A662CD04-F1
#
_entry.id   AF-A0A662CD04-F1
#
_cell.length_a   1.000
_cell.length_b   1.000
_cell.length_c   1.000
_cell.angle_alpha   90.00
_cell.angle_beta   90.00
_cell.angle_gamma   90.00
#
_symmetry.space_group_name_H-M   'P 1'
#
loop_
_entity.id
_entity.type
_entity.pdbx_description
1 polymer ?
#
loop_
_entity_poly.entity_id
_entity_poly.type
_entity_poly.pdbx_seq_one_letter_code
_entity_poly.pdbx_strand_id
1 'polypeptide(L)'
;LSPPPVVIRNPFQPPSVVTKRLLQSKKRQIPLSPLQKYDVESFVLKGVVADMAMVVSPDGSTYIIRRGTKIGKYGEEVVGVYRDRVAVKRGDKVIYLAFPKD
;
A
#
# COMPACT_ATOMS: atom_id res chain seq x y z
N LEU A 1 55.75 23.84 -1.16
CA LEU A 1 54.55 23.30 -1.82
C LEU A 1 54.25 21.94 -1.20
N SER A 2 53.17 21.81 -0.42
CA SER A 2 52.76 20.53 0.16
C SER A 2 52.16 19.62 -0.92
N PRO A 3 52.43 18.31 -0.91
CA PRO A 3 51.86 17.39 -1.89
C PRO A 3 50.34 17.29 -1.71
N PRO A 4 49.60 17.04 -2.81
CA PRO A 4 48.15 16.87 -2.74
C PRO A 4 47.79 15.62 -1.92
N PRO A 5 46.64 15.64 -1.22
CA PRO A 5 46.19 14.49 -0.46
C PRO A 5 45.91 13.30 -1.38
N VAL A 6 46.47 12.13 -1.03
CA VAL A 6 46.24 10.87 -1.73
C VAL A 6 44.84 10.38 -1.39
N VAL A 7 43.93 10.43 -2.36
CA VAL A 7 42.59 9.86 -2.21
C VAL A 7 42.64 8.37 -2.55
N ILE A 8 42.78 7.51 -1.52
CA ILE A 8 42.70 6.06 -1.68
C ILE A 8 41.23 5.68 -1.80
N ARG A 9 40.76 5.44 -3.03
CA ARG A 9 39.43 4.86 -3.26
C ARG A 9 39.49 3.35 -3.01
N ASN A 10 38.53 2.81 -2.28
CA ASN A 10 38.45 1.36 -2.03
C ASN A 10 38.23 0.62 -3.37
N PRO A 11 39.14 -0.28 -3.79
CA PRO A 11 39.05 -0.96 -5.08
C PRO A 11 37.88 -1.95 -5.17
N PHE A 12 37.26 -2.28 -4.04
CA PHE A 12 36.08 -3.16 -3.95
C PHE A 12 34.77 -2.38 -3.77
N GLN A 13 34.80 -1.04 -3.77
CA GLN A 13 33.58 -0.25 -3.71
C GLN A 13 32.85 -0.35 -5.05
N PRO A 14 31.60 -0.88 -5.09
CA PRO A 14 30.86 -1.00 -6.33
C PRO A 14 30.60 0.40 -6.92
N PRO A 15 30.58 0.55 -8.25
CA PRO A 15 30.28 1.82 -8.88
C PRO A 15 28.93 2.36 -8.38
N SER A 16 28.86 3.67 -8.11
CA SER A 16 27.64 4.32 -7.60
C SER A 16 26.41 4.05 -8.48
N VAL A 17 26.62 3.87 -9.78
CA VAL A 17 25.63 3.46 -10.79
C VAL A 17 25.01 2.09 -10.49
N VAL A 18 25.80 1.12 -10.04
CA VAL A 18 25.34 -0.25 -9.70
C VAL A 18 24.44 -0.20 -8.47
N THR A 19 24.83 0.53 -7.43
CA THR A 19 23.99 0.76 -6.23
C THR A 19 22.68 1.47 -6.56
N LYS A 20 22.70 2.50 -7.42
CA LYS A 20 21.47 3.21 -7.82
C LYS A 20 20.50 2.28 -8.57
N ARG A 21 21.01 1.44 -9.48
CA ARG A 21 20.19 0.49 -10.26
C ARG A 21 19.57 -0.60 -9.39
N LEU A 22 20.29 -1.08 -8.36
CA LEU A 22 19.77 -2.03 -7.37
C LEU A 22 18.66 -1.41 -6.49
N LEU A 23 18.81 -0.13 -6.10
CA LEU A 23 17.78 0.59 -5.36
C LEU A 23 16.53 0.87 -6.21
N GLN A 24 16.70 1.17 -7.49
CA GLN A 24 15.60 1.39 -8.44
C GLN A 24 14.86 0.08 -8.79
N SER A 25 15.55 -1.05 -8.89
CA SER A 25 14.93 -2.36 -9.13
C SER A 25 14.18 -2.92 -7.91
N LYS A 26 14.53 -2.50 -6.69
CA LYS A 26 13.66 -2.71 -5.50
C LYS A 26 12.39 -1.88 -5.53
N LYS A 27 12.36 -0.76 -6.26
CA LYS A 27 11.12 -0.05 -6.65
C LYS A 27 10.48 -0.66 -7.90
N ARG A 28 10.64 -1.97 -8.14
CA ARG A 28 9.78 -2.70 -9.08
C ARG A 28 8.35 -2.30 -8.74
N GLN A 29 7.68 -1.67 -9.70
CA GLN A 29 6.26 -1.36 -9.67
C GLN A 29 5.53 -2.64 -9.31
N ILE A 30 5.22 -2.84 -8.04
CA ILE A 30 4.27 -3.86 -7.63
C ILE A 30 3.00 -3.47 -8.37
N PRO A 31 2.49 -4.31 -9.29
CA PRO A 31 1.29 -3.97 -10.03
C PRO A 31 0.20 -3.67 -8.99
N LEU A 32 -0.35 -2.46 -9.04
CA LEU A 32 -1.39 -2.04 -8.12
C LEU A 32 -2.55 -3.02 -8.27
N SER A 33 -2.94 -3.63 -7.15
CA SER A 33 -4.14 -4.48 -7.15
C SER A 33 -5.35 -3.64 -7.58
N PRO A 34 -6.41 -4.24 -8.15
CA PRO A 34 -7.63 -3.51 -8.48
C PRO A 34 -8.20 -2.70 -7.30
N LEU A 35 -8.05 -3.23 -6.07
CA LEU A 35 -8.43 -2.57 -4.82
C LEU A 35 -7.65 -1.27 -4.53
N GLN A 36 -6.50 -1.07 -5.18
CA GLN A 36 -5.63 0.10 -5.02
C GLN A 36 -5.78 1.11 -6.16
N LYS A 37 -6.83 0.99 -6.99
CA LYS A 37 -7.11 1.96 -8.06
C LYS A 37 -7.97 3.14 -7.60
N TYR A 38 -8.76 2.95 -6.55
CA TYR A 38 -9.77 3.90 -6.09
C TYR A 38 -9.43 4.43 -4.70
N ASP A 39 -10.07 5.52 -4.29
CA ASP A 39 -10.05 5.96 -2.89
C ASP A 39 -10.84 4.99 -2.02
N VAL A 40 -10.43 4.85 -0.75
CA VAL A 40 -11.09 3.94 0.22
C VAL A 40 -12.57 4.29 0.35
N GLU A 41 -12.88 5.59 0.41
CA GLU A 41 -14.22 6.16 0.57
C GLU A 41 -15.15 5.86 -0.61
N SER A 42 -14.61 5.51 -1.78
CA SER A 42 -15.41 5.16 -2.96
C SER A 42 -15.88 3.70 -2.97
N PHE A 43 -15.38 2.88 -2.04
CA PHE A 43 -15.86 1.51 -1.87
C PHE A 43 -17.13 1.48 -1.02
N VAL A 44 -18.06 0.62 -1.41
CA VAL A 44 -19.32 0.39 -0.69
C VAL A 44 -19.25 -0.93 0.05
N LEU A 45 -19.42 -0.92 1.37
CA LEU A 45 -19.57 -2.14 2.17
C LEU A 45 -20.92 -2.78 1.87
N LYS A 46 -20.91 -4.05 1.44
CA LYS A 46 -22.12 -4.82 1.11
C LYS A 46 -22.40 -5.96 2.09
N GLY A 47 -21.40 -6.45 2.79
CA GLY A 47 -21.60 -7.53 3.75
C GLY A 47 -20.38 -7.77 4.63
N VAL A 48 -20.60 -8.40 5.77
CA VAL A 48 -19.55 -8.90 6.66
C VAL A 48 -19.90 -10.33 7.03
N VAL A 49 -18.95 -11.24 6.88
CA VAL A 49 -19.08 -12.67 7.19
C VAL A 49 -17.84 -13.09 7.99
N ALA A 50 -18.05 -13.46 9.25
CA ALA A 50 -16.98 -13.76 10.20
C ALA A 50 -15.91 -12.65 10.27
N ASP A 51 -14.68 -12.91 9.82
CA ASP A 51 -13.55 -11.98 9.81
C ASP A 51 -13.31 -11.33 8.42
N MET A 52 -14.23 -11.53 7.48
CA MET A 52 -14.16 -11.03 6.11
C MET A 52 -15.27 -10.03 5.80
N ALA A 53 -14.98 -9.08 4.92
CA ALA A 53 -15.95 -8.11 4.43
C ALA A 53 -16.03 -8.13 2.91
N MET A 54 -17.23 -7.91 2.38
CA MET A 54 -17.51 -7.78 0.96
C MET A 54 -17.68 -6.30 0.62
N VAL A 55 -16.86 -5.81 -0.31
CA VAL A 55 -16.90 -4.42 -0.78
C VAL A 55 -17.10 -4.37 -2.29
N VAL A 56 -17.79 -3.32 -2.75
CA VAL A 56 -17.98 -3.03 -4.17
C VAL A 56 -17.20 -1.77 -4.52
N SER A 57 -16.40 -1.82 -5.57
CA SER A 57 -15.68 -0.66 -6.11
C SER A 57 -16.55 0.20 -7.03
N PRO A 58 -16.10 1.41 -7.37
CA PRO A 58 -16.84 2.32 -8.26
C PRO A 58 -17.15 1.78 -9.66
N ASP A 59 -16.37 0.82 -10.15
CA ASP A 59 -16.62 0.12 -11.42
C ASP A 59 -17.65 -1.03 -11.30
N GLY A 60 -18.22 -1.24 -10.12
CA GLY A 60 -19.17 -2.32 -9.83
C GLY A 60 -18.52 -3.66 -9.53
N SER A 61 -17.18 -3.78 -9.58
CA SER A 61 -16.48 -5.01 -9.22
C SER A 61 -16.64 -5.31 -7.73
N THR A 62 -16.83 -6.59 -7.39
CA THR A 62 -17.01 -7.04 -6.01
C THR A 62 -15.75 -7.75 -5.51
N TYR A 63 -15.32 -7.43 -4.30
CA TYR A 63 -14.13 -7.99 -3.68
C TYR A 63 -14.39 -8.42 -2.24
N ILE A 64 -13.67 -9.46 -1.81
CA ILE A 64 -13.60 -9.88 -0.41
C ILE A 64 -12.29 -9.36 0.18
N ILE A 65 -12.39 -8.66 1.30
CA ILE A 65 -11.26 -8.11 2.04
C ILE A 65 -11.24 -8.67 3.46
N ARG A 66 -10.04 -8.78 4.02
CA ARG A 66 -9.80 -9.22 5.41
C ARG A 66 -8.69 -8.37 6.02
N ARG A 67 -8.43 -8.54 7.30
CA ARG A 67 -7.29 -7.87 7.96
C ARG A 67 -5.99 -8.13 7.19
N GLY A 68 -5.22 -7.06 6.96
CA GLY A 68 -3.98 -7.07 6.18
C GLY A 68 -4.15 -6.83 4.68
N THR A 69 -5.38 -6.85 4.15
CA THR A 69 -5.62 -6.53 2.73
C THR A 69 -5.27 -5.06 2.46
N LYS A 70 -4.50 -4.81 1.41
CA LYS A 70 -4.23 -3.46 0.89
C LYS A 70 -5.41 -2.98 0.04
N ILE A 71 -5.92 -1.80 0.36
CA ILE A 71 -7.05 -1.17 -0.30
C ILE A 71 -6.77 0.33 -0.39
N GLY A 72 -7.32 1.00 -1.41
CA GLY A 72 -7.11 2.42 -1.58
C GLY A 72 -5.86 2.76 -2.39
N LYS A 73 -5.90 3.90 -3.08
CA LYS A 73 -4.84 4.37 -3.98
C LYS A 73 -3.50 4.65 -3.28
N TYR A 74 -3.51 4.83 -1.96
CA TYR A 74 -2.32 5.09 -1.17
C TYR A 74 -1.78 3.85 -0.45
N GLY A 75 -2.34 2.67 -0.73
CA GLY A 75 -1.93 1.42 -0.10
C GLY A 75 -2.31 1.35 1.38
N GLU A 76 -3.45 1.94 1.72
CA GLU A 76 -4.08 1.76 3.02
C GLU A 76 -4.31 0.27 3.31
N GLU A 77 -4.46 -0.06 4.59
CA GLU A 77 -4.53 -1.44 5.03
C GLU A 77 -5.72 -1.67 5.94
N VAL A 78 -6.45 -2.75 5.70
CA VAL A 78 -7.53 -3.18 6.57
C VAL A 78 -6.92 -3.63 7.90
N VAL A 79 -7.25 -2.91 8.98
CA VAL A 79 -6.76 -3.22 10.34
C VAL A 79 -7.81 -3.95 11.18
N GLY A 80 -9.08 -3.91 10.79
CA GLY A 80 -10.14 -4.64 11.47
C GLY A 80 -11.39 -4.78 10.62
N VAL A 81 -12.08 -5.90 10.80
CA VAL A 81 -13.41 -6.17 10.24
C VAL A 81 -14.34 -6.42 11.41
N TYR A 82 -15.42 -5.64 11.50
CA TYR A 82 -16.42 -5.69 12.54
C TYR A 82 -17.79 -5.91 11.92
N ARG A 83 -18.77 -6.29 12.73
CA ARG A 83 -20.12 -6.67 12.27
C ARG A 83 -20.82 -5.60 11.41
N ASP A 84 -20.56 -4.32 11.68
CA ASP A 84 -21.22 -3.17 11.06
C ASP A 84 -20.27 -2.30 10.22
N ARG A 85 -18.95 -2.54 10.30
CA ARG A 85 -17.94 -1.66 9.71
C ARG A 85 -16.60 -2.33 9.46
N VAL A 86 -15.82 -1.75 8.56
CA VAL A 86 -14.42 -2.12 8.31
C VAL A 86 -13.52 -0.94 8.67
N ALA A 87 -12.48 -1.19 9.45
CA ALA A 87 -11.48 -0.20 9.81
C ALA A 87 -10.26 -0.30 8.90
N VAL A 88 -9.90 0.82 8.27
CA VAL A 88 -8.80 0.94 7.31
C VAL A 88 -7.82 2.00 7.81
N LYS A 89 -6.53 1.66 7.91
CA LYS A 89 -5.49 2.57 8.38
C LYS A 89 -4.89 3.38 7.23
N ARG A 90 -4.89 4.71 7.39
CA ARG A 90 -4.24 5.68 6.50
C ARG A 90 -3.25 6.51 7.31
N GLY A 91 -1.98 6.11 7.30
CA GLY A 91 -0.95 6.72 8.16
C GLY A 91 -1.32 6.58 9.64
N ASP A 92 -1.47 7.71 10.34
CA ASP A 92 -1.89 7.77 11.75
C ASP A 92 -3.42 7.80 11.94
N LYS A 93 -4.19 7.86 10.85
CA LYS A 93 -5.66 7.92 10.88
C LYS A 93 -6.28 6.56 10.60
N VAL A 94 -7.49 6.37 11.11
CA VAL A 94 -8.35 5.21 10.80
C VAL A 94 -9.62 5.72 10.12
N ILE A 95 -9.94 5.12 8.99
CA ILE A 95 -11.15 5.36 8.19
C ILE A 95 -12.07 4.18 8.40
N TYR A 96 -13.36 4.45 8.61
CA TYR A 96 -14.37 3.42 8.76
C TYR A 96 -15.26 3.38 7.52
N LEU A 97 -15.30 2.22 6.87
CA LEU A 97 -16.32 1.89 5.88
C LEU A 97 -17.49 1.25 6.60
N ALA A 98 -18.66 1.86 6.54
CA ALA A 98 -19.89 1.33 7.11
C ALA A 98 -20.87 0.97 6.00
N PHE A 99 -21.91 0.23 6.35
CA PHE A 99 -23.03 0.01 5.45
C PHE A 99 -23.64 1.37 5.02
N PRO A 100 -24.08 1.51 3.76
CA PRO A 100 -24.86 2.66 3.32
C PRO A 100 -26.04 2.88 4.27
N LYS A 101 -26.33 4.14 4.56
CA LYS A 101 -27.60 4.50 5.20
C LYS A 101 -28.68 4.42 4.12
N ASP A 102 -29.75 3.70 4.42
CA ASP A 102 -30.96 3.68 3.60
C ASP A 102 -31.59 5.07 3.47
#